data_AF-A0A6N2DDH6-F1
#
_entry.id   AF-A0A6N2DDH6-F1
#
_cell.length_a   1.000
_cell.length_b   1.000
_cell.length_c   1.000
_cell.angle_alpha   90.00
_cell.angle_beta   90.00
_cell.angle_gamma   90.00
#
_symmetry.space_group_name_H-M   'P 1'
#
loop_
_entity.id
_entity.type
_entity.pdbx_description
1 polymer ?
#
loop_
_entity_poly.entity_id
_entity_poly.type
_entity_poly.pdbx_seq_one_letter_code
_entity_poly.pdbx_strand_id
1 'polypeptide(L)'
;MKLFSDSITDGQPIAGEFAFAVPHPTDHVELSGNRNPHLAWSDLPAGTKSLAILCVDPDVPTKPDDVNQEGRTVPADLPRTDFYH
;
A
#
# COMPACT_ATOMS: atom_id res chain seq x y z
N MET A 1 -16.88 13.20 7.61
CA MET A 1 -16.25 12.69 6.38
C MET A 1 -16.20 11.18 6.44
N LYS A 2 -16.55 10.53 5.34
CA LYS A 2 -16.38 9.10 5.11
C LYS A 2 -15.59 8.89 3.82
N LEU A 3 -14.72 7.90 3.81
CA LEU A 3 -14.00 7.41 2.63
C LEU A 3 -14.40 5.95 2.44
N PHE A 4 -14.70 5.55 1.21
CA PHE A 4 -15.08 4.18 0.87
C PHE A 4 -14.54 3.79 -0.51
N SER A 5 -14.49 2.49 -0.76
CA SER A 5 -13.99 1.90 -1.99
C SER A 5 -14.81 0.66 -2.34
N ASP A 6 -14.99 0.42 -3.64
CA ASP A 6 -15.52 -0.85 -4.17
C ASP A 6 -14.37 -1.78 -4.60
N SER A 7 -13.12 -1.31 -4.48
CA SER A 7 -11.89 -1.97 -4.90
C SER A 7 -11.09 -2.55 -3.73
N ILE A 8 -11.15 -1.91 -2.56
CA ILE A 8 -10.41 -2.32 -1.35
C ILE A 8 -11.32 -2.24 -0.12
N THR A 9 -11.07 -3.15 0.84
CA THR A 9 -11.77 -3.19 2.12
C THR A 9 -10.79 -2.91 3.24
N ASP A 10 -11.17 -2.04 4.18
CA ASP A 10 -10.31 -1.68 5.31
C ASP A 10 -9.87 -2.91 6.12
N GLY A 11 -8.58 -2.96 6.46
CA GLY A 11 -7.94 -4.08 7.15
C GLY A 11 -7.85 -5.39 6.37
N GLN A 12 -8.23 -5.43 5.08
CA GLN A 12 -8.09 -6.62 4.23
C GLN A 12 -6.90 -6.50 3.27
N PRO A 13 -6.35 -7.64 2.78
CA PRO A 13 -5.32 -7.62 1.73
C PRO A 13 -5.79 -6.86 0.49
N ILE A 14 -4.88 -6.09 -0.11
CA ILE A 14 -5.12 -5.41 -1.40
C ILE A 14 -5.20 -6.47 -2.51
N ALA A 15 -6.25 -6.43 -3.32
CA ALA A 15 -6.39 -7.33 -4.46
C ALA A 15 -5.27 -7.07 -5.48
N GLY A 16 -4.76 -8.13 -6.13
CA GLY A 16 -3.62 -8.05 -7.04
C GLY A 16 -3.73 -7.00 -8.14
N GLU A 17 -4.94 -6.76 -8.66
CA GLU A 17 -5.21 -5.71 -9.67
C GLU A 17 -4.70 -4.32 -9.25
N PHE A 18 -4.75 -4.00 -7.94
CA PHE A 18 -4.35 -2.72 -7.38
C PHE A 18 -2.95 -2.74 -6.74
N ALA A 19 -2.27 -3.88 -6.75
CA ALA A 19 -0.93 -4.04 -6.19
C ALA A 19 0.14 -3.91 -7.28
N PHE A 20 1.36 -3.53 -6.88
CA PHE A 20 2.53 -3.52 -7.76
C PHE A 20 2.90 -4.94 -8.24
N ALA A 21 2.81 -5.92 -7.34
CA ALA A 21 3.15 -7.31 -7.59
C ALA A 21 2.27 -8.28 -6.78
N VAL A 22 2.19 -9.52 -7.23
CA VAL A 22 1.51 -10.63 -6.54
C VAL A 22 2.47 -11.81 -6.34
N PRO A 23 2.19 -12.73 -5.40
CA PRO A 23 3.04 -13.91 -5.19
C PRO A 23 3.13 -14.78 -6.46
N HIS A 24 4.35 -15.10 -6.89
CA HIS A 24 4.62 -16.07 -7.95
C HIS A 24 5.12 -17.38 -7.30
N PRO A 25 4.63 -18.57 -7.71
CA PRO A 25 4.92 -19.84 -7.02
C PRO A 25 6.40 -20.24 -7.02
N THR A 26 7.20 -19.73 -7.95
CA THR A 26 8.62 -20.06 -8.09
C THR A 26 9.53 -18.85 -7.93
N ASP A 27 9.15 -17.71 -8.50
CA ASP A 27 10.01 -16.51 -8.60
C ASP A 27 9.75 -15.51 -7.46
N HIS A 28 9.08 -15.95 -6.40
CA HIS A 28 8.60 -15.18 -5.25
C HIS A 28 7.51 -14.15 -5.59
N VAL A 29 7.71 -13.32 -6.62
CA VAL A 29 6.76 -12.28 -7.06
C VAL A 29 6.66 -12.18 -8.58
N GLU A 30 5.51 -11.76 -9.09
CA GLU A 30 5.30 -11.31 -10.47
C GLU A 30 4.61 -9.95 -10.47
N LEU A 31 4.88 -9.11 -11.48
CA LEU A 31 4.24 -7.81 -11.61
C LEU A 31 2.73 -7.96 -11.83
N SER A 32 1.95 -7.05 -11.25
CA SER A 32 0.50 -7.07 -11.33
C SER A 32 -0.08 -5.80 -11.95
N GLY A 33 -1.39 -5.60 -11.83
CA GLY A 33 -2.12 -4.55 -12.52
C GLY A 33 -1.66 -3.14 -12.17
N ASN A 34 -1.18 -2.92 -10.94
CA ASN A 34 -0.69 -1.64 -10.43
C ASN A 34 -1.66 -0.48 -10.73
N ARG A 35 -2.97 -0.74 -10.62
CA ARG A 35 -4.02 0.25 -10.87
C ARG A 35 -4.39 0.97 -9.58
N ASN A 36 -4.77 2.24 -9.69
CA ASN A 36 -5.35 2.95 -8.56
C ASN A 36 -6.73 2.33 -8.20
N PRO A 37 -7.00 2.06 -6.91
CA PRO A 37 -8.31 1.56 -6.50
C PRO A 37 -9.39 2.65 -6.65
N HIS A 38 -10.65 2.23 -6.73
CA HIS A 38 -11.77 3.15 -6.56
C HIS A 38 -11.67 3.85 -5.20
N LEU A 39 -11.86 5.16 -5.16
CA LEU A 39 -11.96 5.94 -3.92
C LEU A 39 -13.08 6.94 -4.08
N ALA A 40 -14.00 6.95 -3.11
CA ALA A 40 -15.10 7.90 -3.06
C ALA A 40 -15.31 8.38 -1.62
N TRP A 41 -15.84 9.59 -1.47
CA TRP A 41 -16.04 10.22 -0.18
C TRP A 41 -17.40 10.89 -0.07
N SER A 42 -17.87 11.03 1.16
CA SER A 42 -19.12 11.72 1.48
C SER A 42 -19.01 12.43 2.84
N ASP A 43 -20.02 13.24 3.16
CA ASP A 43 -20.10 13.97 4.44
C ASP A 43 -18.86 14.85 4.71
N LEU A 44 -18.40 15.59 3.70
CA LEU A 44 -17.28 16.53 3.86
C LEU A 44 -17.66 17.67 4.83
N PRO A 45 -16.73 18.15 5.67
CA PRO A 45 -16.97 19.30 6.54
C PRO A 45 -17.42 20.55 5.76
N ALA A 46 -18.28 21.36 6.38
CA ALA A 46 -18.68 22.64 5.79
C ALA A 46 -17.45 23.54 5.57
N GLY A 47 -17.36 24.15 4.40
CA GLY A 47 -16.22 25.01 4.03
C GLY A 47 -15.01 24.28 3.45
N THR A 48 -15.06 22.96 3.22
CA THR A 48 -14.03 22.25 2.46
C THR A 48 -13.88 22.85 1.06
N LYS A 49 -12.65 23.27 0.71
CA LYS A 49 -12.32 23.88 -0.60
C LYS A 49 -11.57 22.93 -1.54
N SER A 50 -10.89 21.94 -0.98
CA SER A 50 -10.03 21.01 -1.71
C SER A 50 -9.84 19.72 -0.91
N LEU A 51 -9.39 18.68 -1.59
CA LEU A 51 -9.00 17.39 -1.00
C LEU A 51 -7.62 17.00 -1.51
N ALA A 52 -6.90 16.23 -0.71
CA ALA A 52 -5.67 15.55 -1.09
C ALA A 52 -5.80 14.07 -0.73
N ILE A 53 -5.23 13.20 -1.56
CA ILE A 53 -5.20 11.75 -1.34
C ILE A 53 -3.73 11.35 -1.25
N LEU A 54 -3.40 10.58 -0.22
CA LEU A 54 -2.06 10.03 0.03
C LEU A 54 -2.20 8.52 0.19
N CYS A 55 -1.34 7.76 -0.49
CA CYS A 55 -1.13 6.35 -0.23
C CYS A 55 0.21 6.22 0.51
N VAL A 56 0.17 5.76 1.75
CA VAL A 56 1.34 5.70 2.63
C VAL A 56 1.53 4.27 3.10
N ASP A 57 2.73 3.73 2.90
CA ASP A 57 3.19 2.51 3.56
C ASP A 57 4.09 2.92 4.75
N PRO A 58 3.60 2.83 6.00
CA PRO A 58 4.39 3.17 7.18
C PRO A 58 5.32 2.04 7.63
N ASP A 59 5.26 0.86 6.99
CA ASP A 59 5.97 -0.35 7.38
C ASP A 59 7.24 -0.59 6.54
N VAL A 60 7.61 0.38 5.70
CA VAL A 60 8.79 0.27 4.83
C VAL A 60 10.08 0.24 5.68
N PRO A 61 10.93 -0.78 5.50
CA PRO A 61 12.19 -0.89 6.22
C PRO A 61 13.16 0.24 5.81
N THR A 62 13.76 0.94 6.79
CA THR A 62 14.64 2.10 6.53
C THR A 62 15.97 1.76 5.87
N LYS A 63 16.29 0.47 5.71
CA LYS A 63 17.54 -0.01 5.14
C LYS A 63 17.26 -0.79 3.85
N PRO A 64 17.10 -0.09 2.70
CA PRO A 64 16.62 -0.70 1.46
C PRO A 64 17.62 -1.70 0.85
N ASP A 65 18.91 -1.59 1.16
CA ASP A 65 19.92 -2.57 0.76
C ASP A 65 19.84 -3.87 1.58
N ASP A 66 19.07 -3.91 2.68
CA ASP A 66 18.92 -5.07 3.57
C ASP A 66 17.72 -5.96 3.25
N VAL A 67 16.86 -5.54 2.31
CA VAL A 67 15.60 -6.23 1.97
C VAL A 67 15.68 -6.90 0.60
N ASN A 68 14.74 -7.80 0.31
CA ASN A 68 14.69 -8.59 -0.93
C ASN A 68 15.98 -9.38 -1.21
N GLN A 69 16.61 -9.91 -0.16
CA GLN A 69 17.78 -10.80 -0.27
C GLN A 69 17.40 -12.24 0.04
N GLU A 70 17.84 -13.18 -0.80
CA GLU A 70 17.59 -14.61 -0.62
C GLU A 70 18.17 -15.12 0.71
N GLY A 71 17.42 -15.97 1.41
CA GLY A 71 17.82 -16.54 2.70
C GLY A 71 17.92 -15.54 3.87
N ARG A 72 17.49 -14.28 3.69
CA ARG A 72 17.52 -13.24 4.72
C ARG A 72 16.12 -12.90 5.22
N THR A 73 15.96 -12.86 6.54
CA THR A 73 14.76 -12.32 7.19
C THR A 73 15.03 -10.89 7.64
N VAL A 74 14.13 -9.96 7.29
CA VAL A 74 14.20 -8.57 7.77
C VAL A 74 13.98 -8.55 9.28
N PRO A 75 14.87 -7.97 10.10
CA PRO A 75 14.69 -7.91 11.55
C PRO A 75 13.39 -7.20 11.93
N ALA A 76 12.67 -7.74 12.91
CA ALA A 76 11.42 -7.15 13.38
C ALA A 76 11.63 -5.77 14.03
N ASP A 77 12.82 -5.54 14.61
CA ASP A 77 13.25 -4.29 15.25
C ASP A 77 13.96 -3.31 14.30
N LEU A 78 14.12 -3.65 13.01
CA LEU A 78 14.60 -2.71 12.01
C LEU A 78 13.62 -1.52 11.92
N PRO A 79 14.10 -0.27 12.06
CA PRO A 79 13.21 0.90 11.98
C PRO A 79 12.43 0.96 10.68
N ARG A 80 11.20 1.49 10.78
CA ARG A 80 10.28 1.71 9.66
C ARG A 80 10.17 3.20 9.33
N THR A 81 9.78 3.51 8.11
CA THR A 81 9.56 4.88 7.64
C THR A 81 8.32 4.95 6.79
N ASP A 82 7.69 6.12 6.77
CA ASP A 82 6.68 6.45 5.77
C ASP A 82 7.31 6.41 4.37
N PHE A 83 6.65 5.67 3.48
CA PHE A 83 6.89 5.71 2.05
C PHE A 83 5.61 6.13 1.34
N TYR A 84 5.71 7.13 0.48
CA TYR A 84 4.57 7.71 -0.24
C TYR A 84 4.58 7.19 -1.69
N HIS A 85 3.49 6.56 -2.12
CA HIS A 85 3.31 6.04 -3.48
C HIS A 85 2.75 7.08 -4.46
#